data_AF-A0A518RHQ5-F1
#
_entry.id   AF-A0A518RHQ5-F1
#
_cell.length_a   1.000
_cell.length_b   1.000
_cell.length_c   1.000
_cell.angle_alpha   90.00
_cell.angle_beta   90.00
_cell.angle_gamma   90.00
#
_symmetry.space_group_name_H-M   'P 1'
#
loop_
_entity.id
_entity.type
_entity.pdbx_description
1 polymer ?
#
loop_
_entity_poly.entity_id
_entity_poly.type
_entity_poly.pdbx_seq_one_letter_code
_entity_poly.pdbx_strand_id
1 'polypeptide(L)'
;MTKSPRPAAFRGPRNLVLCCDGTSNEPGPAATNVVRLFRALDKDDTQLVYYDPGIGTTGILNLWKRRTDRAKALLAQATGYGLDAHVTDAYRFLCERYLPGDRISIFGFSRGAYTARVVAGLVYLVGLLRAEQTNIAEFALKAYKQSADEDELAVGWRFARSLETRRVPIHFLGLWDTVGSMIAPLKDRVGLGLTHLPYTRTNPSVAIVRHAMAIDERRRMFRLNGWRAGPYAPDPFASSTAAQDALEVWFAGGHGDVGGGHPELESGLAKHSLLWMAGEAHSAGLRFDTATLNRICHGQRRANGELVHCPADAMGPIHQQPAGGWWIPEWIPKRARMKEWPERRDLLGYYLPAGEPRAVPDDAVIHRSVQVRCDAGDYTPTNLPPHGKLRVVDTQVLSGKMS
;
A
#
# COMPACT_ATOMS: atom_id res chain seq x y z
N MET A 1 -41.18 -28.21 -6.21
CA MET A 1 -39.93 -27.43 -6.21
C MET A 1 -39.76 -26.76 -4.85
N THR A 2 -39.08 -27.45 -3.93
CA THR A 2 -38.79 -26.96 -2.58
C THR A 2 -37.65 -25.95 -2.66
N LYS A 3 -37.95 -24.66 -2.44
CA LYS A 3 -36.93 -23.61 -2.26
C LYS A 3 -36.04 -24.04 -1.09
N SER A 4 -34.74 -24.24 -1.33
CA SER A 4 -33.80 -24.43 -0.23
C SER A 4 -33.85 -23.20 0.69
N PRO A 5 -33.85 -23.38 2.01
CA PRO A 5 -33.79 -22.25 2.92
C PRO A 5 -32.48 -21.48 2.68
N ARG A 6 -32.57 -20.15 2.59
CA ARG A 6 -31.38 -19.29 2.61
C ARG A 6 -30.63 -19.57 3.92
N PRO A 7 -29.30 -19.75 3.91
CA PRO A 7 -28.56 -19.97 5.15
C PRO A 7 -28.85 -18.81 6.11
N ALA A 8 -29.02 -19.15 7.39
CA ALA A 8 -29.27 -18.18 8.44
C ALA A 8 -28.15 -17.13 8.43
N ALA A 9 -28.52 -15.84 8.42
CA ALA A 9 -27.56 -14.75 8.40
C ALA A 9 -26.58 -14.89 9.58
N PHE A 10 -25.29 -14.96 9.28
CA PHE A 10 -24.22 -14.95 10.27
C PHE A 10 -24.39 -13.73 11.20
N ARG A 11 -24.41 -13.98 12.51
CA ARG A 11 -24.70 -12.96 13.55
C ARG A 11 -23.45 -12.35 14.20
N GLY A 12 -22.25 -12.64 13.68
CA GLY A 12 -21.00 -12.06 14.15
C GLY A 12 -20.51 -10.90 13.27
N PRO A 13 -19.50 -10.13 13.73
CA PRO A 13 -18.88 -9.09 12.92
C PRO A 13 -18.20 -9.71 11.70
N ARG A 14 -18.42 -9.12 10.51
CA ARG A 14 -17.82 -9.59 9.25
C ARG A 14 -16.56 -8.78 8.94
N ASN A 15 -15.73 -9.29 8.04
CA ASN A 15 -14.57 -8.58 7.52
C ASN A 15 -14.91 -7.95 6.16
N LEU A 16 -14.73 -6.63 6.02
CA LEU A 16 -14.71 -5.93 4.75
C LEU A 16 -13.25 -5.62 4.39
N VAL A 17 -12.76 -6.23 3.31
CA VAL A 17 -11.36 -6.11 2.91
C VAL A 17 -11.27 -5.36 1.59
N LEU A 18 -10.48 -4.29 1.55
CA LEU A 18 -10.13 -3.57 0.32
C LEU A 18 -8.70 -3.94 -0.08
N CYS A 19 -8.48 -4.31 -1.34
CA CYS A 19 -7.17 -4.60 -1.91
C CYS A 19 -6.90 -3.63 -3.06
N CYS A 20 -6.16 -2.55 -2.80
CA CYS A 20 -5.84 -1.51 -3.77
C CYS A 20 -4.46 -1.73 -4.39
N ASP A 21 -4.41 -2.21 -5.63
CA ASP A 21 -3.13 -2.48 -6.29
C ASP A 21 -2.45 -1.22 -6.85
N GLY A 22 -1.13 -1.31 -7.02
CA GLY A 22 -0.33 -0.32 -7.72
C GLY A 22 -0.51 -0.42 -9.24
N THR A 23 -0.22 0.69 -9.90
CA THR A 23 -0.38 0.88 -11.35
C THR A 23 0.51 -0.02 -12.20
N SER A 24 0.02 -0.33 -13.41
CA SER A 24 0.68 -1.11 -14.45
C SER A 24 0.73 -2.62 -14.20
N ASN A 25 -0.14 -3.14 -13.33
CA ASN A 25 -0.30 -4.56 -13.12
C ASN A 25 -1.62 -5.00 -13.75
N GLU A 26 -1.65 -5.11 -15.07
CA GLU A 26 -2.64 -5.96 -15.72
C GLU A 26 -2.50 -7.38 -15.13
N PRO A 27 -3.57 -8.21 -15.14
CA PRO A 27 -3.47 -9.64 -14.83
C PRO A 27 -2.54 -10.35 -15.83
N GLY A 28 -1.23 -10.23 -15.61
CA GLY A 28 -0.16 -10.76 -16.42
C GLY A 28 0.75 -11.68 -15.59
N PRO A 29 1.91 -12.10 -16.14
CA PRO A 29 2.81 -13.06 -15.49
C PRO A 29 3.55 -12.52 -14.26
N ALA A 30 3.33 -11.25 -13.90
CA ALA A 30 4.03 -10.53 -12.85
C ALA A 30 3.06 -10.03 -11.77
N ALA A 31 2.67 -10.91 -10.86
CA ALA A 31 1.70 -10.61 -9.81
C ALA A 31 2.30 -9.75 -8.69
N THR A 32 1.55 -8.78 -8.20
CA THR A 32 1.85 -8.05 -6.96
C THR A 32 1.48 -8.86 -5.73
N ASN A 33 1.96 -8.42 -4.58
CA ASN A 33 1.53 -8.98 -3.30
C ASN A 33 0.09 -8.62 -2.95
N VAL A 34 -0.47 -7.53 -3.49
CA VAL A 34 -1.89 -7.18 -3.31
C VAL A 34 -2.77 -8.23 -4.00
N VAL A 35 -2.50 -8.57 -5.26
CA VAL A 35 -3.29 -9.59 -5.96
C VAL A 35 -3.03 -11.00 -5.42
N ARG A 36 -1.80 -11.32 -4.98
CA ARG A 36 -1.49 -12.59 -4.30
C ARG A 36 -2.26 -12.73 -2.99
N LEU A 37 -2.28 -11.67 -2.16
CA LEU A 37 -3.08 -11.61 -0.93
C LEU A 37 -4.58 -11.75 -1.27
N PHE A 38 -5.08 -10.98 -2.23
CA PHE A 38 -6.47 -11.08 -2.69
C PHE A 38 -6.85 -12.52 -3.07
N ARG A 39 -5.98 -13.22 -3.82
CA ARG A 39 -6.20 -14.62 -4.20
C ARG A 39 -6.21 -15.57 -3.00
N ALA A 40 -5.40 -15.30 -1.98
CA ALA A 40 -5.27 -16.12 -0.79
C ALA A 40 -6.32 -15.83 0.30
N LEU A 41 -7.07 -14.71 0.22
CA LEU A 41 -8.15 -14.42 1.18
C LEU A 41 -9.37 -15.31 0.93
N ASP A 42 -9.96 -15.81 2.01
CA ASP A 42 -11.29 -16.45 1.97
C ASP A 42 -12.35 -15.44 1.53
N LYS A 43 -13.36 -15.90 0.77
CA LYS A 43 -14.44 -15.05 0.25
C LYS A 43 -15.76 -15.75 0.49
N ASP A 44 -16.53 -15.24 1.44
CA ASP A 44 -17.84 -15.74 1.83
C ASP A 44 -18.69 -14.61 2.44
N ASP A 45 -19.89 -14.93 2.90
CA ASP A 45 -20.84 -13.96 3.49
C ASP A 45 -20.31 -13.24 4.75
N THR A 46 -19.21 -13.71 5.33
CA THR A 46 -18.58 -13.18 6.55
C THR A 46 -17.21 -12.53 6.28
N GLN A 47 -16.66 -12.64 5.06
CA GLN A 47 -15.48 -11.92 4.61
C GLN A 47 -15.64 -11.47 3.15
N LEU A 48 -16.01 -10.20 2.98
CA LEU A 48 -16.22 -9.56 1.69
C LEU A 48 -14.93 -8.89 1.24
N VAL A 49 -14.44 -9.24 0.05
CA VAL A 49 -13.15 -8.75 -0.46
C VAL A 49 -13.37 -8.00 -1.77
N TYR A 50 -12.97 -6.72 -1.80
CA TYR A 50 -12.94 -5.85 -2.96
C TYR A 50 -11.52 -5.74 -3.50
N TYR A 51 -11.35 -5.86 -4.82
CA TYR A 51 -10.07 -5.68 -5.49
C TYR A 51 -10.14 -4.53 -6.48
N ASP A 52 -9.22 -3.59 -6.33
CA ASP A 52 -8.99 -2.51 -7.28
C ASP A 52 -7.67 -2.80 -8.02
N PRO A 53 -7.69 -2.97 -9.35
CA PRO A 53 -6.49 -3.26 -10.15
C PRO A 53 -5.51 -2.09 -10.22
N GLY A 54 -5.83 -0.95 -9.60
CA GLY A 54 -5.07 0.28 -9.68
C GLY A 54 -5.24 0.99 -11.03
N ILE A 55 -4.50 2.09 -11.20
CA ILE A 55 -4.54 2.90 -12.43
C ILE A 55 -4.00 2.06 -13.58
N GLY A 56 -4.89 1.58 -14.44
CA GLY A 56 -4.61 0.85 -15.67
C GLY A 56 -4.92 1.73 -16.88
N THR A 57 -4.04 1.67 -17.86
CA THR A 57 -3.93 2.47 -19.09
C THR A 57 -5.12 2.33 -20.07
N THR A 58 -6.32 2.01 -19.62
CA THR A 58 -7.53 1.88 -20.45
C THR A 58 -8.13 3.23 -20.88
N GLY A 59 -7.52 4.35 -20.49
CA GLY A 59 -7.79 5.70 -20.99
C GLY A 59 -6.74 6.30 -21.93
N ILE A 60 -5.70 5.53 -22.36
CA ILE A 60 -4.68 5.98 -23.34
C ILE A 60 -4.69 5.07 -24.59
N LEU A 61 -5.81 4.41 -24.88
CA LEU A 61 -5.96 3.58 -26.08
C LEU A 61 -5.97 4.36 -27.42
N ASN A 62 -5.55 5.63 -27.44
CA ASN A 62 -5.49 6.41 -28.69
C ASN A 62 -4.32 7.41 -28.80
N LEU A 63 -3.19 7.24 -28.10
CA LEU A 63 -2.00 8.06 -28.38
C LEU A 63 -0.77 7.28 -28.88
N TRP A 64 -0.79 7.06 -30.20
CA TRP A 64 0.32 7.22 -31.16
C TRP A 64 1.60 6.39 -31.00
N LYS A 65 1.64 5.25 -31.73
CA LYS A 65 2.82 4.49 -32.20
C LYS A 65 4.16 5.29 -32.23
N ARG A 66 5.08 5.14 -31.25
CA ARG A 66 6.56 4.99 -31.41
C ARG A 66 7.33 4.99 -30.07
N ARG A 67 8.56 4.43 -30.07
CA ARG A 67 9.48 4.21 -28.91
C ARG A 67 9.61 5.34 -27.86
N THR A 68 9.27 6.58 -28.16
CA THR A 68 9.12 7.71 -27.23
C THR A 68 8.00 7.55 -26.19
N ASP A 69 7.09 6.59 -26.38
CA ASP A 69 5.87 6.42 -25.57
C ASP A 69 6.11 5.78 -24.21
N ARG A 70 7.14 4.93 -24.05
CA ARG A 70 7.43 4.31 -22.74
C ARG A 70 7.85 5.33 -21.70
N ALA A 71 8.67 6.30 -22.08
CA ALA A 71 9.11 7.36 -21.17
C ALA A 71 7.96 8.30 -20.78
N LYS A 72 7.09 8.66 -21.75
CA LYS A 72 5.87 9.45 -21.49
C LYS A 72 4.83 8.68 -20.68
N ALA A 73 4.65 7.38 -20.94
CA ALA A 73 3.79 6.51 -20.14
C ALA A 73 4.33 6.36 -18.71
N LEU A 74 5.64 6.20 -18.51
CA LEU A 74 6.28 6.24 -17.18
C LEU A 74 6.07 7.59 -16.46
N LEU A 75 6.06 8.70 -17.20
CA LEU A 75 5.81 10.02 -16.63
C LEU A 75 4.32 10.26 -16.33
N ALA A 76 3.42 9.76 -17.17
CA ALA A 76 1.97 9.76 -16.94
C ALA A 76 1.58 8.82 -15.79
N GLN A 77 2.35 7.76 -15.56
CA GLN A 77 2.27 6.97 -14.34
C GLN A 77 2.63 7.80 -13.08
N ALA A 78 3.32 8.93 -13.19
CA ALA A 78 3.57 9.79 -12.03
C ALA A 78 2.46 10.84 -11.80
N THR A 79 1.44 10.92 -12.67
CA THR A 79 0.34 11.88 -12.55
C THR A 79 -0.87 11.29 -11.83
N GLY A 80 -1.53 12.08 -10.96
CA GLY A 80 -2.68 11.66 -10.15
C GLY A 80 -3.98 11.39 -10.92
N TYR A 81 -3.91 11.18 -12.23
CA TYR A 81 -5.08 10.96 -13.09
C TYR A 81 -5.68 9.56 -12.79
N GLY A 82 -6.95 9.52 -12.40
CA GLY A 82 -7.67 8.29 -12.07
C GLY A 82 -7.76 7.94 -10.58
N LEU A 83 -6.97 8.57 -9.69
CA LEU A 83 -7.01 8.31 -8.24
C LEU A 83 -8.43 8.48 -7.66
N ASP A 84 -9.14 9.53 -8.08
CA ASP A 84 -10.45 9.89 -7.53
C ASP A 84 -11.49 8.82 -7.79
N ALA A 85 -11.45 8.19 -8.96
CA ALA A 85 -12.34 7.09 -9.31
C ALA A 85 -12.09 5.88 -8.39
N HIS A 86 -10.83 5.45 -8.26
CA HIS A 86 -10.47 4.31 -7.41
C HIS A 86 -10.82 4.54 -5.93
N VAL A 87 -10.56 5.74 -5.40
CA VAL A 87 -10.95 6.12 -4.03
C VAL A 87 -12.46 6.11 -3.88
N THR A 88 -13.19 6.68 -4.84
CA THR A 88 -14.65 6.76 -4.80
C THR A 88 -15.29 5.38 -4.88
N ASP A 89 -14.82 4.50 -5.75
CA ASP A 89 -15.38 3.16 -5.91
C ASP A 89 -15.11 2.27 -4.68
N ALA A 90 -13.90 2.32 -4.13
CA ALA A 90 -13.57 1.64 -2.88
C ALA A 90 -14.41 2.18 -1.70
N TYR A 91 -14.61 3.50 -1.65
CA TYR A 91 -15.45 4.14 -0.63
C TYR A 91 -16.95 3.79 -0.78
N ARG A 92 -17.47 3.74 -2.02
CA ARG A 92 -18.84 3.28 -2.32
C ARG A 92 -19.04 1.84 -1.85
N PHE A 93 -18.10 0.94 -2.16
CA PHE A 93 -18.15 -0.44 -1.68
C PHE A 93 -18.29 -0.51 -0.15
N LEU A 94 -17.51 0.28 0.60
CA LEU A 94 -17.66 0.34 2.06
C LEU A 94 -19.04 0.85 2.47
N CYS A 95 -19.52 1.95 1.87
CA CYS A 95 -20.83 2.52 2.21
C CYS A 95 -21.99 1.56 1.96
N GLU A 96 -21.93 0.79 0.88
CA GLU A 96 -22.96 -0.16 0.45
C GLU A 96 -22.95 -1.47 1.25
N ARG A 97 -21.77 -1.95 1.64
CA ARG A 97 -21.61 -3.29 2.23
C ARG A 97 -21.51 -3.29 3.75
N TYR A 98 -21.11 -2.17 4.35
CA TYR A 98 -20.88 -2.08 5.79
C TYR A 98 -22.17 -2.26 6.59
N LEU A 99 -22.13 -3.21 7.51
CA LEU A 99 -23.10 -3.36 8.58
C LEU A 99 -22.47 -2.97 9.92
N PRO A 100 -23.26 -2.46 10.88
CA PRO A 100 -22.75 -2.12 12.21
C PRO A 100 -22.00 -3.29 12.85
N GLY A 101 -20.75 -3.04 13.25
CA GLY A 101 -19.87 -4.02 13.87
C GLY A 101 -18.89 -4.71 12.91
N ASP A 102 -19.03 -4.52 11.59
CA ASP A 102 -18.05 -5.03 10.64
C ASP A 102 -16.65 -4.41 10.85
N ARG A 103 -15.61 -5.17 10.52
CA ARG A 103 -14.22 -4.73 10.57
C ARG A 103 -13.73 -4.35 9.18
N ILE A 104 -13.18 -3.15 9.02
CA ILE A 104 -12.63 -2.68 7.74
C ILE A 104 -11.12 -2.89 7.73
N SER A 105 -10.63 -3.65 6.75
CA SER A 105 -9.21 -3.86 6.51
C SER A 105 -8.84 -3.39 5.11
N ILE A 106 -7.77 -2.61 4.98
CA ILE A 106 -7.39 -1.99 3.71
C ILE A 106 -5.93 -2.34 3.42
N PHE A 107 -5.69 -2.84 2.21
CA PHE A 107 -4.39 -3.23 1.73
C PHE A 107 -4.02 -2.42 0.51
N GLY A 108 -2.75 -2.06 0.36
CA GLY A 108 -2.29 -1.54 -0.92
C GLY A 108 -0.79 -1.51 -1.12
N PHE A 109 -0.39 -1.45 -2.38
CA PHE A 109 1.02 -1.37 -2.80
C PHE A 109 1.29 -0.10 -3.59
N SER A 110 2.41 0.58 -3.34
CA SER A 110 2.86 1.72 -4.13
C SER A 110 1.85 2.88 -4.11
N ARG A 111 1.29 3.26 -5.27
CA ARG A 111 0.16 4.18 -5.38
C ARG A 111 -1.13 3.60 -4.81
N GLY A 112 -1.36 2.29 -4.94
CA GLY A 112 -2.48 1.62 -4.27
C GLY A 112 -2.38 1.72 -2.75
N ALA A 113 -1.17 1.72 -2.18
CA ALA A 113 -0.96 1.99 -0.75
C ALA A 113 -1.33 3.43 -0.38
N TYR A 114 -1.08 4.38 -1.28
CA TYR A 114 -1.55 5.76 -1.11
C TYR A 114 -3.08 5.87 -1.24
N THR A 115 -3.70 5.20 -2.22
CA THR A 115 -5.16 5.08 -2.35
C THR A 115 -5.78 4.52 -1.07
N ALA A 116 -5.22 3.45 -0.52
CA ALA A 116 -5.64 2.85 0.74
C ALA A 116 -5.64 3.87 1.90
N ARG A 117 -4.57 4.66 2.01
CA ARG A 117 -4.44 5.73 3.01
C ARG A 117 -5.45 6.86 2.80
N VAL A 118 -5.72 7.24 1.55
CA VAL A 118 -6.73 8.24 1.22
C VAL A 118 -8.13 7.76 1.58
N VAL A 119 -8.47 6.51 1.26
CA VAL A 119 -9.76 5.90 1.66
C VAL A 119 -9.88 5.89 3.18
N ALA A 120 -8.84 5.47 3.92
CA ALA A 120 -8.85 5.51 5.38
C ALA A 120 -9.03 6.93 5.93
N GLY A 121 -8.36 7.93 5.34
CA GLY A 121 -8.49 9.34 5.72
C GLY A 121 -9.87 9.91 5.42
N LEU A 122 -10.47 9.55 4.28
CA LEU A 122 -11.84 9.91 3.91
C LEU A 122 -12.84 9.32 4.90
N VAL A 123 -12.73 8.04 5.23
CA VAL A 123 -13.59 7.37 6.23
C VAL A 123 -13.45 8.04 7.60
N TYR A 124 -12.23 8.42 8.01
CA TYR A 124 -12.02 9.08 9.29
C TYR A 124 -12.65 10.49 9.33
N LEU A 125 -12.35 11.34 8.34
CA LEU A 125 -12.81 12.74 8.34
C LEU A 125 -14.30 12.85 8.02
N VAL A 126 -14.76 12.13 7.00
CA VAL A 126 -16.12 12.27 6.46
C VAL A 126 -17.07 11.18 6.95
N GLY A 127 -16.58 10.03 7.42
CA GLY A 127 -17.43 8.90 7.80
C GLY A 127 -17.92 8.12 6.58
N LEU A 128 -18.70 7.06 6.80
CA LEU A 128 -19.38 6.31 5.73
C LEU A 128 -20.76 6.89 5.47
N LEU A 129 -21.07 7.13 4.19
CA LEU A 129 -22.43 7.42 3.76
C LEU A 129 -23.35 6.22 4.05
N ARG A 130 -24.65 6.48 4.15
CA ARG A 130 -25.66 5.41 4.09
C ARG A 130 -25.65 4.80 2.68
N ALA A 131 -26.02 3.53 2.57
CA ALA A 131 -25.99 2.80 1.30
C ALA A 131 -26.89 3.45 0.23
N GLU A 132 -27.97 4.10 0.66
CA GLU A 132 -28.92 4.81 -0.20
C GLU A 132 -28.39 6.15 -0.73
N GLN A 133 -27.24 6.62 -0.23
CA GLN A 133 -26.65 7.92 -0.54
C GLN A 133 -25.30 7.79 -1.25
N THR A 134 -24.97 6.65 -1.85
CA THR A 134 -23.69 6.43 -2.53
C THR A 134 -23.55 7.25 -3.83
N ASN A 135 -24.66 7.78 -4.34
CA ASN A 135 -24.70 8.72 -5.47
C ASN A 135 -23.92 10.02 -5.20
N ILE A 136 -23.74 10.41 -3.92
CA ILE A 136 -23.00 11.61 -3.54
C ILE A 136 -21.59 11.34 -3.00
N ALA A 137 -21.06 10.12 -3.21
CA ALA A 137 -19.70 9.75 -2.79
C ALA A 137 -18.61 10.68 -3.35
N GLU A 138 -18.78 11.18 -4.58
CA GLU A 138 -17.84 12.13 -5.19
C GLU A 138 -17.83 13.48 -4.46
N PHE A 139 -18.98 13.92 -3.93
CA PHE A 139 -19.04 15.13 -3.10
C PHE A 139 -18.36 14.92 -1.74
N ALA A 140 -18.46 13.72 -1.17
CA ALA A 140 -17.72 13.35 0.05
C ALA A 140 -16.20 13.44 -0.16
N LEU A 141 -15.71 12.87 -1.27
CA LEU A 141 -14.30 12.97 -1.66
C LEU A 141 -13.88 14.42 -1.90
N LYS A 142 -14.72 15.20 -2.58
CA LYS A 142 -14.46 16.64 -2.81
C LYS A 142 -14.35 17.40 -1.50
N ALA A 143 -15.25 17.20 -0.55
CA ALA A 143 -15.22 17.84 0.76
C ALA A 143 -13.94 17.46 1.54
N TYR A 144 -13.54 16.19 1.51
CA TYR A 144 -12.29 15.73 2.10
C TYR A 144 -11.05 16.40 1.50
N LYS A 145 -11.01 16.56 0.18
CA LYS A 145 -9.92 17.25 -0.51
C LYS A 145 -9.87 18.74 -0.21
N GLN A 146 -11.02 19.41 -0.13
CA GLN A 146 -11.10 20.83 0.24
C GLN A 146 -10.57 21.09 1.65
N SER A 147 -10.79 20.16 2.59
CA SER A 147 -10.18 20.23 3.92
C SER A 147 -8.65 20.17 3.90
N ALA A 148 -8.03 19.74 2.80
CA ALA A 148 -6.58 19.78 2.60
C ALA A 148 -6.11 21.14 2.06
N ASP A 149 -6.84 21.67 1.08
CA ASP A 149 -6.48 22.90 0.37
C ASP A 149 -6.67 24.14 1.26
N GLU A 150 -7.73 24.14 2.07
CA GLU A 150 -8.11 25.27 2.94
C GLU A 150 -7.55 25.13 4.37
N ASP A 151 -6.90 24.00 4.69
CA ASP A 151 -6.51 23.60 6.07
C ASP A 151 -7.69 23.65 7.07
N GLU A 152 -8.93 23.51 6.54
CA GLU A 152 -10.17 23.63 7.30
C GLU A 152 -10.88 22.27 7.39
N LEU A 153 -10.50 21.47 8.39
CA LEU A 153 -11.13 20.17 8.68
C LEU A 153 -12.65 20.28 8.94
N ALA A 154 -13.11 21.47 9.34
CA ALA A 154 -14.52 21.75 9.57
C ALA A 154 -15.39 21.60 8.30
N VAL A 155 -14.83 21.72 7.09
CA VAL A 155 -15.56 21.45 5.84
C VAL A 155 -16.01 19.99 5.79
N GLY A 156 -15.08 19.05 5.99
CA GLY A 156 -15.39 17.62 6.03
C GLY A 156 -16.34 17.25 7.17
N TRP A 157 -16.18 17.83 8.36
CA TRP A 157 -17.08 17.57 9.50
C TRP A 157 -18.49 18.15 9.29
N ARG A 158 -18.63 19.33 8.69
CA ARG A 158 -19.92 19.91 8.33
C ARG A 158 -20.66 19.01 7.33
N PHE A 159 -19.96 18.53 6.29
CA PHE A 159 -20.51 17.57 5.35
C PHE A 159 -20.99 16.29 6.05
N ALA A 160 -20.13 15.72 6.90
CA ALA A 160 -20.43 14.51 7.67
C ALA A 160 -21.67 14.65 8.57
N ARG A 161 -21.82 15.83 9.21
CA ARG A 161 -22.96 16.15 10.07
C ARG A 161 -24.25 16.32 9.27
N SER A 162 -24.22 17.03 8.15
CA SER A 162 -25.41 17.28 7.31
C SER A 162 -26.00 16.00 6.72
N LEU A 163 -25.17 14.98 6.48
CA LEU A 163 -25.61 13.72 5.89
C LEU A 163 -25.71 12.57 6.90
N GLU A 164 -25.48 12.87 8.19
CA GLU A 164 -25.52 11.88 9.29
C GLU A 164 -24.69 10.62 8.95
N THR A 165 -23.46 10.85 8.49
CA THR A 165 -22.52 9.78 8.16
C THR A 165 -22.17 8.93 9.37
N ARG A 166 -21.84 7.65 9.13
CA ARG A 166 -21.45 6.69 10.17
C ARG A 166 -19.96 6.79 10.42
N ARG A 167 -19.55 7.07 11.65
CA ARG A 167 -18.15 7.02 12.08
C ARG A 167 -17.75 5.56 12.29
N VAL A 168 -16.68 5.14 11.62
CA VAL A 168 -16.20 3.76 11.66
C VAL A 168 -14.68 3.77 11.72
N PRO A 169 -14.05 3.12 12.72
CA PRO A 169 -12.60 2.98 12.75
C PRO A 169 -12.12 1.98 11.70
N ILE A 170 -10.87 2.14 11.27
CA ILE A 170 -10.22 1.17 10.39
C ILE A 170 -9.55 0.12 11.28
N HIS A 171 -9.85 -1.15 11.07
CA HIS A 171 -9.32 -2.23 11.88
C HIS A 171 -7.85 -2.52 11.53
N PHE A 172 -7.54 -2.65 10.24
CA PHE A 172 -6.20 -2.99 9.77
C PHE A 172 -5.82 -2.23 8.50
N LEU A 173 -4.61 -1.68 8.45
CA LEU A 173 -4.04 -1.03 7.26
C LEU A 173 -2.71 -1.69 6.89
N GLY A 174 -2.71 -2.51 5.84
CA GLY A 174 -1.55 -3.21 5.32
C GLY A 174 -0.97 -2.52 4.09
N LEU A 175 0.29 -2.11 4.15
CA LEU A 175 0.91 -1.29 3.12
C LEU A 175 2.20 -1.95 2.64
N TRP A 176 2.39 -1.97 1.32
CA TRP A 176 3.69 -2.24 0.70
C TRP A 176 4.21 -0.97 0.05
N ASP A 177 5.39 -0.57 0.50
CA ASP A 177 6.26 0.45 -0.07
C ASP A 177 5.53 1.69 -0.61
N THR A 178 4.86 2.40 0.30
CA THR A 178 4.05 3.57 -0.06
C THR A 178 4.94 4.66 -0.63
N VAL A 179 4.69 5.10 -1.86
CA VAL A 179 5.49 6.17 -2.50
C VAL A 179 4.76 7.50 -2.46
N GLY A 180 5.44 8.57 -2.05
CA GLY A 180 4.83 9.89 -1.87
C GLY A 180 4.73 10.73 -3.15
N SER A 181 5.19 10.21 -4.29
CA SER A 181 5.31 10.98 -5.53
C SER A 181 4.02 10.93 -6.33
N MET A 182 3.00 11.64 -5.85
CA MET A 182 1.95 12.11 -6.73
C MET A 182 2.32 13.50 -7.20
N ILE A 183 2.73 13.58 -8.45
CA ILE A 183 2.82 14.85 -9.13
C ILE A 183 1.41 15.17 -9.66
N ALA A 184 0.69 16.06 -9.00
CA ALA A 184 -0.59 16.58 -9.50
C ALA A 184 -0.38 17.96 -10.14
N PRO A 185 -1.15 18.32 -11.18
CA PRO A 185 -1.20 19.71 -11.63
C PRO A 185 -1.58 20.62 -10.46
N LEU A 186 -0.86 21.72 -10.24
CA LEU A 186 -1.31 22.72 -9.26
C LEU A 186 -2.60 23.34 -9.78
N LYS A 187 -3.66 23.29 -8.96
CA LYS A 187 -4.81 24.18 -9.12
C LYS A 187 -4.24 25.61 -9.02
N ASP A 188 -4.42 26.40 -10.07
CA ASP A 188 -4.07 27.83 -10.14
C ASP A 188 -2.62 28.22 -10.48
N ARG A 189 -1.74 27.28 -10.88
CA ARG A 189 -0.42 27.60 -11.48
C ARG A 189 -0.05 26.64 -12.62
N VAL A 190 0.69 27.13 -13.63
CA VAL A 190 1.39 26.24 -14.56
C VAL A 190 2.50 25.54 -13.78
N GLY A 191 2.26 24.28 -13.39
CA GLY A 191 3.21 23.52 -12.60
C GLY A 191 2.66 22.21 -12.04
N LEU A 192 3.58 21.44 -11.47
CA LEU A 192 3.37 20.11 -10.91
C LEU A 192 3.74 20.15 -9.42
N GLY A 193 2.87 19.67 -8.55
CA GLY A 193 2.93 19.85 -7.09
C GLY A 193 2.53 18.60 -6.32
N LEU A 194 3.04 18.50 -5.09
CA LEU A 194 2.68 17.44 -4.14
C LEU A 194 1.42 17.88 -3.40
N THR A 195 0.29 17.20 -3.63
CA THR A 195 -0.93 17.43 -2.85
C THR A 195 -0.85 16.60 -1.56
N HIS A 196 -0.87 17.27 -0.41
CA HIS A 196 -0.91 16.60 0.88
C HIS A 196 -2.37 16.44 1.31
N LEU A 197 -2.93 15.24 1.18
CA LEU A 197 -4.30 14.97 1.63
C LEU A 197 -4.32 14.66 3.14
N PRO A 198 -5.39 15.06 3.87
CA PRO A 198 -5.45 14.92 5.32
C PRO A 198 -5.40 13.46 5.74
N TYR A 199 -4.74 13.18 6.86
CA TYR A 199 -4.67 11.85 7.45
C TYR A 199 -4.04 10.73 6.59
N THR A 200 -3.27 11.07 5.56
CA THR A 200 -2.56 10.08 4.73
C THR A 200 -1.23 9.60 5.30
N ARG A 201 -0.67 10.33 6.28
CA ARG A 201 0.58 9.97 6.99
C ARG A 201 0.37 9.67 8.47
N THR A 202 -0.74 10.14 9.02
CA THR A 202 -1.14 10.04 10.43
C THR A 202 -2.65 9.83 10.43
N ASN A 203 -3.16 8.68 10.87
CA ASN A 203 -4.60 8.48 11.01
C ASN A 203 -4.91 7.80 12.35
N PRO A 204 -5.46 8.52 13.33
CA PRO A 204 -5.77 7.97 14.65
C PRO A 204 -6.79 6.84 14.64
N SER A 205 -7.68 6.75 13.65
CA SER A 205 -8.75 5.73 13.66
C SER A 205 -8.31 4.35 13.18
N VAL A 206 -7.08 4.23 12.67
CA VAL A 206 -6.53 2.95 12.26
C VAL A 206 -6.01 2.22 13.49
N ALA A 207 -6.56 1.07 13.83
CA ALA A 207 -6.14 0.33 15.02
C ALA A 207 -4.77 -0.31 14.82
N ILE A 208 -4.58 -1.01 13.69
CA ILE A 208 -3.36 -1.74 13.36
C ILE A 208 -2.80 -1.26 12.02
N VAL A 209 -1.53 -0.86 11.99
CA VAL A 209 -0.80 -0.45 10.78
C VAL A 209 0.41 -1.35 10.58
N ARG A 210 0.54 -1.90 9.38
CA ARG A 210 1.70 -2.67 8.94
C ARG A 210 2.23 -2.12 7.63
N HIS A 211 3.50 -1.73 7.59
CA HIS A 211 4.11 -1.16 6.39
C HIS A 211 5.42 -1.89 6.05
N ALA A 212 5.41 -2.67 4.97
CA ALA A 212 6.61 -3.29 4.42
C ALA A 212 7.34 -2.30 3.50
N MET A 213 8.65 -2.08 3.71
CA MET A 213 9.42 -1.03 3.03
C MET A 213 10.69 -1.58 2.39
N ALA A 214 11.02 -1.08 1.19
CA ALA A 214 12.20 -1.50 0.44
C ALA A 214 13.47 -0.76 0.87
N ILE A 215 14.53 -1.51 1.18
CA ILE A 215 15.87 -0.98 1.53
C ILE A 215 16.59 -0.44 0.29
N ASP A 216 16.55 -1.18 -0.84
CA ASP A 216 17.41 -0.95 -2.00
C ASP A 216 16.74 -0.10 -3.11
N GLU A 217 15.59 0.51 -2.84
CA GLU A 217 14.93 1.40 -3.79
C GLU A 217 15.60 2.78 -3.82
N ARG A 218 16.10 3.18 -4.99
CA ARG A 218 16.93 4.39 -5.17
C ARG A 218 16.34 5.41 -6.14
N ARG A 219 15.21 5.11 -6.81
CA ARG A 219 14.60 6.03 -7.77
C ARG A 219 14.09 7.28 -7.08
N ARG A 220 14.46 8.44 -7.61
CA ARG A 220 14.04 9.79 -7.19
C ARG A 220 12.52 9.90 -7.02
N MET A 221 11.75 9.24 -7.88
CA MET A 221 10.30 9.28 -7.92
C MET A 221 9.63 8.25 -6.99
N PHE A 222 10.41 7.43 -6.29
CA PHE A 222 9.92 6.37 -5.40
C PHE A 222 10.36 6.63 -3.95
N ARG A 223 10.35 7.91 -3.54
CA ARG A 223 10.65 8.28 -2.15
C ARG A 223 9.57 7.74 -1.23
N LEU A 224 10.03 7.09 -0.17
CA LEU A 224 9.20 6.44 0.81
C LEU A 224 8.32 7.44 1.55
N ASN A 225 7.04 7.14 1.66
CA ASN A 225 6.10 7.89 2.47
C ASN A 225 5.82 7.13 3.77
N GLY A 226 6.74 7.24 4.73
CA GLY A 226 6.64 6.60 6.03
C GLY A 226 5.39 7.02 6.82
N TRP A 227 4.86 6.08 7.59
CA TRP A 227 3.77 6.29 8.53
C TRP A 227 4.29 7.01 9.78
N ARG A 228 3.45 7.85 10.38
CA ARG A 228 3.74 8.53 11.64
C ARG A 228 2.74 8.05 12.67
N ALA A 229 3.18 7.12 13.51
CA ALA A 229 2.39 6.59 14.60
C ALA A 229 2.02 7.70 15.59
N GLY A 230 0.84 7.58 16.18
CA GLY A 230 0.32 8.53 17.17
C GLY A 230 -0.67 7.84 18.12
N PRO A 231 -1.46 8.60 18.87
CA PRO A 231 -2.52 8.02 19.68
C PRO A 231 -3.59 7.40 18.79
N TYR A 232 -4.10 6.23 19.19
CA TYR A 232 -5.26 5.59 18.59
C TYR A 232 -6.54 6.25 19.12
N ALA A 233 -7.34 6.80 18.23
CA ALA A 233 -8.65 7.38 18.52
C ALA A 233 -9.67 6.90 17.48
N PRO A 234 -10.63 6.04 17.85
CA PRO A 234 -11.59 5.45 16.90
C PRO A 234 -12.55 6.47 16.29
N ASP A 235 -12.73 7.62 16.95
CA ASP A 235 -13.56 8.73 16.52
C ASP A 235 -12.75 10.05 16.58
N PRO A 236 -12.89 10.97 15.60
CA PRO A 236 -12.18 12.26 15.60
C PRO A 236 -12.37 13.15 16.84
N PHE A 237 -13.46 12.94 17.59
CA PHE A 237 -13.82 13.70 18.78
C PHE A 237 -13.52 12.93 20.08
N ALA A 238 -13.05 11.69 19.99
CA ALA A 238 -12.62 10.92 21.15
C ALA A 238 -11.23 11.38 21.60
N SER A 239 -11.06 11.56 22.91
CA SER A 239 -9.74 11.68 23.52
C SER A 239 -9.19 10.29 23.86
N SER A 240 -7.94 10.04 23.51
CA SER A 240 -7.26 8.78 23.82
C SER A 240 -5.76 9.00 23.95
N THR A 241 -5.17 8.31 24.91
CA THR A 241 -3.72 8.22 25.12
C THR A 241 -3.15 6.87 24.71
N ALA A 242 -4.00 5.93 24.28
CA ALA A 242 -3.57 4.61 23.85
C ALA A 242 -2.71 4.73 22.59
N ALA A 243 -1.54 4.09 22.57
CA ALA A 243 -0.69 4.08 21.39
C ALA A 243 -1.35 3.27 20.27
N GLN A 244 -1.25 3.76 19.03
CA GLN A 244 -1.58 2.99 17.85
C GLN A 244 -0.62 1.80 17.69
N ASP A 245 -1.15 0.62 17.34
CA ASP A 245 -0.32 -0.53 16.96
C ASP A 245 0.19 -0.32 15.53
N ALA A 246 1.27 0.42 15.38
CA ALA A 246 1.92 0.68 14.09
C ALA A 246 3.31 0.06 14.04
N LEU A 247 3.57 -0.70 12.99
CA LEU A 247 4.86 -1.34 12.74
C LEU A 247 5.27 -1.16 11.28
N GLU A 248 6.43 -0.52 11.07
CA GLU A 248 7.08 -0.46 9.77
C GLU A 248 8.29 -1.41 9.74
N VAL A 249 8.37 -2.27 8.73
CA VAL A 249 9.40 -3.31 8.61
C VAL A 249 10.12 -3.19 7.29
N TRP A 250 11.45 -3.21 7.35
CA TRP A 250 12.33 -3.11 6.20
C TRP A 250 12.68 -4.49 5.63
N PHE A 251 12.62 -4.60 4.30
CA PHE A 251 12.91 -5.79 3.53
C PHE A 251 13.98 -5.48 2.48
N ALA A 252 14.82 -6.48 2.19
CA ALA A 252 15.86 -6.39 1.17
C ALA A 252 15.22 -6.36 -0.23
N GLY A 253 15.85 -5.64 -1.14
CA GLY A 253 15.41 -5.44 -2.51
C GLY A 253 14.77 -4.09 -2.79
N GLY A 254 14.44 -3.85 -4.05
CA GLY A 254 13.77 -2.64 -4.53
C GLY A 254 12.25 -2.66 -4.32
N HIS A 255 11.56 -1.66 -4.89
CA HIS A 255 10.11 -1.52 -4.75
C HIS A 255 9.31 -2.77 -5.15
N GLY A 256 9.68 -3.41 -6.27
CA GLY A 256 9.02 -4.63 -6.75
C GLY A 256 9.46 -5.90 -6.01
N ASP A 257 10.66 -5.91 -5.43
CA ASP A 257 11.12 -7.01 -4.58
C ASP A 257 10.36 -7.07 -3.25
N VAL A 258 9.77 -5.96 -2.81
CA VAL A 258 8.93 -5.90 -1.60
C VAL A 258 7.45 -5.96 -1.90
N GLY A 259 6.97 -5.29 -2.95
CA GLY A 259 5.54 -5.27 -3.28
C GLY A 259 5.10 -6.28 -4.35
N GLY A 260 6.04 -6.98 -4.99
CA GLY A 260 5.78 -7.83 -6.16
C GLY A 260 5.76 -7.04 -7.48
N GLY A 261 5.32 -7.71 -8.56
CA GLY A 261 5.35 -7.15 -9.91
C GLY A 261 6.59 -7.55 -10.75
N HIS A 262 7.42 -8.46 -10.23
CA HIS A 262 8.43 -9.18 -11.02
C HIS A 262 7.84 -10.47 -11.60
N PRO A 263 8.44 -11.06 -12.65
CA PRO A 263 8.09 -12.40 -13.10
C PRO A 263 8.03 -13.39 -11.94
N GLU A 264 7.08 -14.33 -12.00
CA GLU A 264 6.79 -15.21 -10.87
C GLU A 264 8.01 -16.00 -10.37
N LEU A 265 8.92 -16.43 -11.27
CA LEU A 265 10.11 -17.18 -10.89
C LEU A 265 11.21 -16.34 -10.22
N GLU A 266 11.16 -15.02 -10.40
CA GLU A 266 12.11 -14.06 -9.82
C GLU A 266 11.54 -13.40 -8.54
N SER A 267 10.31 -13.74 -8.15
CA SER A 267 9.57 -13.09 -7.06
C SER A 267 9.87 -13.63 -5.65
N GLY A 268 11.00 -14.31 -5.45
CA GLY A 268 11.33 -14.98 -4.18
C GLY A 268 11.41 -14.02 -2.99
N LEU A 269 11.98 -12.83 -3.18
CA LEU A 269 12.07 -11.80 -2.14
C LEU A 269 10.69 -11.27 -1.72
N ALA A 270 9.81 -11.02 -2.68
CA ALA A 270 8.47 -10.46 -2.43
C ALA A 270 7.58 -11.38 -1.61
N LYS A 271 7.89 -12.69 -1.56
CA LYS A 271 7.10 -13.66 -0.78
C LYS A 271 7.34 -13.53 0.72
N HIS A 272 8.50 -13.03 1.15
CA HIS A 272 8.77 -12.75 2.57
C HIS A 272 7.85 -11.65 3.10
N SER A 273 7.73 -10.53 2.38
CA SER A 273 6.84 -9.44 2.79
C SER A 273 5.36 -9.80 2.69
N LEU A 274 4.98 -10.67 1.74
CA LEU A 274 3.62 -11.22 1.65
C LEU A 274 3.30 -12.12 2.84
N LEU A 275 4.18 -13.06 3.17
CA LEU A 275 4.01 -13.97 4.31
C LEU A 275 3.91 -13.21 5.63
N TRP A 276 4.81 -12.24 5.85
CA TRP A 276 4.76 -11.37 7.02
C TRP A 276 3.43 -10.62 7.12
N MET A 277 3.01 -9.94 6.04
CA MET A 277 1.74 -9.19 6.03
C MET A 277 0.53 -10.10 6.27
N ALA A 278 0.51 -11.30 5.66
CA ALA A 278 -0.56 -12.26 5.84
C ALA A 278 -0.62 -12.79 7.29
N GLY A 279 0.54 -13.03 7.90
CA GLY A 279 0.66 -13.38 9.32
C GLY A 279 0.05 -12.32 10.24
N GLU A 280 0.46 -11.07 10.08
CA GLU A 280 -0.07 -9.94 10.87
C GLU A 280 -1.58 -9.74 10.66
N ALA A 281 -2.04 -9.84 9.41
CA ALA A 281 -3.45 -9.73 9.06
C ALA A 281 -4.28 -10.88 9.65
N HIS A 282 -3.75 -12.11 9.66
CA HIS A 282 -4.41 -13.26 10.24
C HIS A 282 -4.54 -13.11 11.76
N SER A 283 -3.48 -12.67 12.44
CA SER A 283 -3.50 -12.37 13.87
C SER A 283 -4.48 -11.25 14.22
N ALA A 284 -4.76 -10.35 13.27
CA ALA A 284 -5.83 -9.35 13.38
C ALA A 284 -7.25 -9.89 13.05
N GLY A 285 -7.40 -11.16 12.67
CA GLY A 285 -8.68 -11.83 12.44
C GLY A 285 -9.12 -11.95 10.98
N LEU A 286 -8.22 -11.74 10.01
CA LEU A 286 -8.49 -12.08 8.60
C LEU A 286 -8.33 -13.58 8.36
N ARG A 287 -9.14 -14.10 7.45
CA ARG A 287 -9.13 -15.52 7.08
C ARG A 287 -8.51 -15.73 5.71
N PHE A 288 -7.74 -16.80 5.58
CA PHE A 288 -6.97 -17.12 4.40
C PHE A 288 -7.16 -18.58 4.00
N ASP A 289 -7.28 -18.81 2.69
CA ASP A 289 -7.05 -20.11 2.08
C ASP A 289 -5.56 -20.43 2.21
N THR A 290 -5.24 -21.17 3.27
CA THR A 290 -3.88 -21.56 3.62
C THR A 290 -3.24 -22.41 2.53
N ALA A 291 -4.02 -23.21 1.79
CA ALA A 291 -3.48 -24.01 0.68
C ALA A 291 -3.04 -23.10 -0.49
N THR A 292 -3.85 -22.09 -0.83
CA THR A 292 -3.47 -21.11 -1.85
C THR A 292 -2.27 -20.27 -1.42
N LEU A 293 -2.23 -19.81 -0.17
CA LEU A 293 -1.09 -19.05 0.33
C LEU A 293 0.20 -19.86 0.32
N ASN A 294 0.15 -21.12 0.79
CA ASN A 294 1.31 -22.01 0.78
C ASN A 294 1.80 -22.29 -0.64
N ARG A 295 0.89 -22.51 -1.59
CA ARG A 295 1.23 -22.69 -3.01
C ARG A 295 1.94 -21.49 -3.62
N ILE A 296 1.52 -20.28 -3.25
CA ILE A 296 2.12 -19.02 -3.73
C ILE A 296 3.50 -18.80 -3.08
N CYS A 297 3.61 -19.01 -1.77
CA CYS A 297 4.77 -18.58 -0.97
C CYS A 297 5.83 -19.68 -0.73
N HIS A 298 5.44 -20.95 -0.63
CA HIS A 298 6.36 -22.08 -0.48
C HIS A 298 6.64 -22.80 -1.81
N GLY A 299 5.99 -22.34 -2.87
CA GLY A 299 6.22 -22.77 -4.23
C GLY A 299 5.29 -23.91 -4.68
N GLN A 300 5.25 -24.10 -5.99
CA GLN A 300 4.43 -25.12 -6.64
C GLN A 300 5.12 -25.60 -7.90
N ARG A 301 5.09 -26.91 -8.14
CA ARG A 301 5.54 -27.53 -9.39
C ARG A 301 4.38 -28.17 -10.14
N ARG A 302 4.46 -28.17 -11.47
CA ARG A 302 3.62 -29.00 -12.35
C ARG A 302 4.04 -30.47 -12.26
N ALA A 303 3.21 -31.36 -12.78
CA ALA A 303 3.51 -32.80 -12.85
C ALA A 303 4.80 -33.10 -13.66
N ASN A 304 5.17 -32.25 -14.62
CA ASN A 304 6.40 -32.34 -15.40
C ASN A 304 7.65 -31.79 -14.67
N GLY A 305 7.52 -31.35 -13.41
CA GLY A 305 8.62 -30.79 -12.60
C GLY A 305 8.86 -29.28 -12.75
N GLU A 306 8.21 -28.63 -13.72
CA GLU A 306 8.33 -27.19 -13.98
C GLU A 306 7.80 -26.36 -12.81
N LEU A 307 8.55 -25.34 -12.40
CA LEU A 307 8.16 -24.45 -11.31
C LEU A 307 7.09 -23.48 -11.80
N VAL A 308 5.95 -23.46 -11.12
CA VAL A 308 4.84 -22.51 -11.35
C VAL A 308 4.98 -21.31 -10.43
N HIS A 309 5.30 -21.57 -9.16
CA HIS A 309 5.52 -20.57 -8.14
C HIS A 309 6.87 -20.84 -7.49
N CYS A 310 7.76 -19.84 -7.44
CA CYS A 310 9.00 -20.00 -6.66
C CYS A 310 8.73 -20.01 -5.15
N PRO A 311 9.58 -20.61 -4.31
CA PRO A 311 9.46 -20.41 -2.87
C PRO A 311 9.92 -19.00 -2.48
N ALA A 312 9.55 -18.56 -1.27
CA ALA A 312 10.17 -17.43 -0.61
C ALA A 312 11.66 -17.70 -0.44
N ASP A 313 12.49 -16.77 -0.88
CA ASP A 313 13.94 -16.95 -0.94
C ASP A 313 14.64 -15.64 -0.55
N ALA A 314 15.30 -15.65 0.61
CA ALA A 314 16.03 -14.50 1.12
C ALA A 314 17.29 -14.19 0.28
N MET A 315 17.82 -15.19 -0.42
CA MET A 315 18.98 -15.10 -1.31
C MET A 315 18.57 -14.89 -2.77
N GLY A 316 17.27 -14.72 -3.05
CA GLY A 316 16.75 -14.46 -4.39
C GLY A 316 17.37 -13.20 -5.03
N PRO A 317 17.25 -13.02 -6.36
CA PRO A 317 17.85 -11.87 -7.05
C PRO A 317 17.25 -10.55 -6.55
N ILE A 318 18.10 -9.53 -6.34
CA ILE A 318 17.67 -8.15 -6.11
C ILE A 318 17.59 -7.43 -7.46
N HIS A 319 16.43 -6.85 -7.77
CA HIS A 319 16.23 -6.09 -9.00
C HIS A 319 16.65 -4.63 -8.78
N GLN A 320 17.95 -4.36 -8.94
CA GLN A 320 18.51 -3.02 -8.70
C GLN A 320 17.84 -1.94 -9.56
N GLN A 321 17.52 -0.81 -8.92
CA GLN A 321 16.99 0.39 -9.55
C GLN A 321 17.81 1.61 -9.10
N PRO A 322 17.93 2.68 -9.90
CA PRO A 322 17.27 2.92 -11.19
C PRO A 322 17.89 2.10 -12.33
N ALA A 323 17.06 1.47 -13.17
CA ALA A 323 17.50 0.81 -14.39
C ALA A 323 16.99 1.55 -15.64
N GLY A 324 17.79 1.54 -16.71
CA GLY A 324 17.40 2.09 -18.02
C GLY A 324 16.90 3.53 -17.95
N GLY A 325 15.68 3.78 -18.45
CA GLY A 325 15.07 5.11 -18.50
C GLY A 325 14.84 5.78 -17.15
N TRP A 326 14.88 5.03 -16.04
CA TRP A 326 14.77 5.60 -14.69
C TRP A 326 16.00 6.41 -14.26
N TRP A 327 17.10 6.36 -15.02
CA TRP A 327 18.21 7.31 -14.84
C TRP A 327 17.86 8.73 -15.28
N ILE A 328 16.89 8.92 -16.19
CA ILE A 328 16.56 10.25 -16.72
C ILE A 328 16.05 11.18 -15.59
N PRO A 329 15.08 10.77 -14.73
CA PRO A 329 14.67 11.61 -13.61
C PRO A 329 15.77 11.92 -12.60
N GLU A 330 16.81 11.09 -12.47
CA GLU A 330 17.91 11.31 -11.51
C GLU A 330 18.74 12.55 -11.83
N TRP A 331 18.69 13.04 -13.07
CA TRP A 331 19.37 14.26 -13.50
C TRP A 331 18.54 15.53 -13.27
N ILE A 332 17.32 15.40 -12.75
CA ILE A 332 16.46 16.55 -12.41
C ILE A 332 16.79 16.99 -10.98
N PRO A 333 17.33 18.22 -10.79
CA PRO A 333 17.70 18.70 -9.46
C PRO A 333 16.52 18.68 -8.47
N LYS A 334 16.81 18.35 -7.21
CA LYS A 334 15.89 18.51 -6.06
C LYS A 334 16.35 19.69 -5.23
N ARG A 335 15.41 20.36 -4.54
CA ARG A 335 15.76 21.38 -3.54
C ARG A 335 16.56 20.73 -2.41
N ALA A 336 17.63 21.37 -1.95
CA ALA A 336 18.51 20.87 -0.89
C ALA A 336 17.78 20.51 0.40
N ARG A 337 16.67 21.20 0.73
CA ARG A 337 15.79 20.88 1.87
C ARG A 337 15.12 19.49 1.80
N MET A 338 15.12 18.85 0.63
CA MET A 338 14.56 17.51 0.40
C MET A 338 15.66 16.45 0.32
N LYS A 339 16.88 16.77 0.79
CA LYS A 339 17.97 15.79 0.92
C LYS A 339 17.63 14.79 2.02
N GLU A 340 17.74 13.51 1.69
CA GLU A 340 17.72 12.42 2.67
C GLU A 340 19.16 12.03 3.08
N TRP A 341 20.14 12.33 2.21
CA TRP A 341 21.56 12.03 2.40
C TRP A 341 22.39 13.32 2.50
N PRO A 342 22.84 13.71 3.71
CA PRO A 342 23.57 14.95 3.95
C PRO A 342 24.87 15.09 3.13
N GLU A 343 25.52 13.98 2.79
CA GLU A 343 26.79 13.92 2.05
C GLU A 343 26.65 14.39 0.60
N ARG A 344 25.42 14.49 0.07
CA ARG A 344 25.15 15.01 -1.28
C ARG A 344 25.42 16.52 -1.32
N ARG A 345 26.46 16.89 -2.06
CA ARG A 345 26.81 18.28 -2.36
C ARG A 345 25.63 18.98 -3.03
N ASP A 346 25.24 20.12 -2.47
CA ASP A 346 24.31 21.02 -3.13
C ASP A 346 25.05 22.23 -3.71
N LEU A 347 24.46 22.81 -4.74
CA LEU A 347 24.90 24.04 -5.39
C LEU A 347 23.67 24.94 -5.52
N LEU A 348 23.78 26.17 -5.00
CA LEU A 348 22.71 27.17 -5.04
C LEU A 348 21.35 26.67 -4.48
N GLY A 349 21.39 25.81 -3.46
CA GLY A 349 20.19 25.25 -2.82
C GLY A 349 19.53 24.11 -3.60
N TYR A 350 20.23 23.53 -4.59
CA TYR A 350 19.78 22.35 -5.35
C TYR A 350 20.84 21.26 -5.35
N TYR A 351 20.42 20.00 -5.44
CA TYR A 351 21.32 18.84 -5.55
C TYR A 351 20.79 17.84 -6.57
N LEU A 352 21.70 17.01 -7.11
CA LEU A 352 21.34 15.89 -7.98
C LEU A 352 21.15 14.62 -7.13
N PRO A 353 19.99 13.94 -7.24
CA PRO A 353 19.73 12.72 -6.47
C PRO A 353 20.65 11.57 -6.84
N ALA A 354 20.89 11.36 -8.14
CA ALA A 354 21.86 10.38 -8.67
C ALA A 354 21.77 9.00 -7.99
N GLY A 355 20.55 8.46 -7.89
CA GLY A 355 20.28 7.18 -7.23
C GLY A 355 20.62 7.21 -5.73
N GLU A 356 20.30 8.30 -5.03
CA GLU A 356 20.46 8.38 -3.56
C GLU A 356 19.69 7.22 -2.88
N PRO A 357 20.32 6.47 -1.96
CA PRO A 357 19.62 5.47 -1.15
C PRO A 357 18.50 6.09 -0.31
N ARG A 358 17.63 5.26 0.25
CA ARG A 358 16.69 5.69 1.29
C ARG A 358 17.41 5.77 2.64
N ALA A 359 17.03 6.71 3.48
CA ALA A 359 17.49 6.73 4.87
C ALA A 359 16.74 5.67 5.69
N VAL A 360 17.46 4.71 6.29
CA VAL A 360 16.91 3.75 7.25
C VAL A 360 17.26 4.25 8.66
N PRO A 361 16.27 4.43 9.57
CA PRO A 361 16.52 4.86 10.94
C PRO A 361 17.40 3.88 11.73
N ASP A 362 18.16 4.39 12.70
CA ASP A 362 19.03 3.59 13.58
C ASP A 362 18.27 2.53 14.38
N ASP A 363 17.01 2.81 14.76
CA ASP A 363 16.11 1.95 15.52
C ASP A 363 15.14 1.15 14.62
N ALA A 364 15.44 1.08 13.32
CA ALA A 364 14.59 0.40 12.36
C ALA A 364 14.36 -1.08 12.68
N VAL A 365 13.18 -1.56 12.30
CA VAL A 365 12.81 -2.97 12.36
C VAL A 365 13.06 -3.59 10.99
N ILE A 366 13.89 -4.64 10.94
CA ILE A 366 14.16 -5.43 9.73
C ILE A 366 13.49 -6.79 9.82
N HIS A 367 13.11 -7.35 8.67
CA HIS A 367 12.67 -8.74 8.60
C HIS A 367 13.88 -9.68 8.66
N ARG A 368 13.70 -10.88 9.24
CA ARG A 368 14.74 -11.92 9.33
C ARG A 368 15.40 -12.26 8.00
N SER A 369 14.68 -12.18 6.89
CA SER A 369 15.25 -12.39 5.55
C SER A 369 16.38 -11.41 5.20
N VAL A 370 16.36 -10.19 5.75
CA VAL A 370 17.46 -9.21 5.61
C VAL A 370 18.69 -9.69 6.36
N GLN A 371 18.51 -10.13 7.60
CA GLN A 371 19.60 -10.65 8.43
C GLN A 371 20.26 -11.86 7.79
N VAL A 372 19.47 -12.84 7.33
CA VAL A 372 19.98 -14.04 6.61
C VAL A 372 20.87 -13.64 5.44
N ARG A 373 20.48 -12.59 4.70
CA ARG A 373 21.24 -12.10 3.55
C ARG A 373 22.52 -11.38 3.96
N CYS A 374 22.47 -10.53 4.98
CA CYS A 374 23.67 -9.87 5.52
C CYS A 374 24.68 -10.88 6.08
N ASP A 375 24.20 -11.90 6.80
CA ASP A 375 25.03 -12.96 7.39
C ASP A 375 25.73 -13.82 6.32
N ALA A 376 25.14 -13.94 5.12
CA ALA A 376 25.77 -14.60 3.97
C ALA A 376 26.98 -13.80 3.41
N GLY A 377 27.12 -12.52 3.77
CA GLY A 377 28.28 -11.68 3.48
C GLY A 377 28.29 -10.97 2.12
N ASP A 378 27.32 -11.24 1.24
CA ASP A 378 27.22 -10.64 -0.09
C ASP A 378 26.32 -9.38 -0.13
N TYR A 379 25.67 -9.05 0.99
CA TYR A 379 24.71 -7.96 1.08
C TYR A 379 25.03 -7.00 2.23
N THR A 380 25.71 -5.91 1.88
CA THR A 380 26.10 -4.83 2.79
C THR A 380 25.54 -3.47 2.31
N PRO A 381 24.22 -3.26 2.41
CA PRO A 381 23.60 -2.00 1.98
C PRO A 381 24.15 -0.81 2.78
N THR A 382 24.59 0.24 2.08
CA THR A 382 25.24 1.41 2.71
C THR A 382 24.31 2.22 3.61
N ASN A 383 23.00 2.05 3.43
CA ASN A 383 21.97 2.77 4.15
C ASN A 383 21.43 2.02 5.36
N LEU A 384 21.90 0.81 5.64
CA LEU A 384 21.46 0.03 6.77
C LEU A 384 22.40 0.28 7.97
N PRO A 385 21.86 0.66 9.14
CA PRO A 385 22.66 0.79 10.36
C PRO A 385 23.34 -0.53 10.78
N PRO A 386 24.40 -0.48 11.59
CA PRO A 386 25.04 -1.69 12.13
C PRO A 386 24.04 -2.58 12.89
N HIS A 387 24.17 -3.90 12.72
CA HIS A 387 23.23 -4.91 13.24
C HIS A 387 22.86 -4.77 14.72
N GLY A 388 23.76 -4.30 15.58
CA GLY A 388 23.51 -4.14 17.02
C GLY A 388 22.46 -3.09 17.41
N LYS A 389 22.01 -2.25 16.46
CA LYS A 389 20.96 -1.24 16.69
C LYS A 389 19.58 -1.64 16.16
N LEU A 390 19.52 -2.64 15.28
CA LEU A 390 18.31 -3.01 14.55
C LEU A 390 17.47 -4.02 15.34
N ARG A 391 16.15 -3.89 15.25
CA ARG A 391 15.21 -4.89 15.76
C ARG A 391 14.87 -5.88 14.65
N VAL A 392 14.86 -7.17 14.95
CA VAL A 392 14.52 -8.21 13.97
C VAL A 392 13.14 -8.77 14.26
N VAL A 393 12.30 -8.87 13.23
CA VAL A 393 11.03 -9.61 13.28
C VAL A 393 11.04 -10.79 12.32
N ASP A 394 10.32 -11.84 12.67
CA ASP A 394 10.15 -13.02 11.84
C ASP A 394 8.69 -13.14 11.37
N THR A 395 8.48 -13.94 10.33
CA THR A 395 7.15 -14.30 9.87
C THR A 395 6.52 -15.26 10.88
N GLN A 396 5.34 -14.92 11.38
CA GLN A 396 4.53 -15.89 12.14
C GLN A 396 4.02 -16.98 11.19
N VAL A 397 4.37 -18.24 11.48
CA VAL A 397 3.86 -19.38 10.71
C VAL A 397 2.36 -19.49 10.97
N LEU A 398 1.56 -19.36 9.91
CA LEU A 398 0.12 -19.63 9.95
C LEU A 398 -0.07 -21.13 10.17
N SER A 399 -0.13 -21.55 11.44
CA SER A 399 -0.30 -22.94 11.81
C SER A 399 -1.75 -23.38 11.59
N GLY A 400 -2.11 -23.67 10.34
CA GLY A 400 -3.28 -24.47 10.02
C GLY A 400 -2.90 -25.95 10.07
N LYS A 401 -3.37 -26.68 11.08
CA LYS A 401 -3.30 -28.15 11.08
C LYS A 401 -3.90 -28.67 9.78
N MET A 402 -3.12 -29.47 9.04
CA MET A 402 -3.63 -30.34 8.01
C MET A 402 -4.56 -31.36 8.68
N SER A 403 -5.87 -31.22 8.46
CA SER A 403 -6.84 -32.29 8.66
C SER A 403 -7.68 -32.42 7.41
#